data_AF-A0A133V5J7-F1
#
_entry.id   AF-A0A133V5J7-F1
#
_cell.length_a   1.000
_cell.length_b   1.000
_cell.length_c   1.000
_cell.angle_alpha   90.00
_cell.angle_beta   90.00
_cell.angle_gamma   90.00
#
_symmetry.space_group_name_H-M   'P 1'
#
loop_
_entity.id
_entity.type
_entity.pdbx_description
1 polymer ?
#
loop_
_entity_poly.entity_id
_entity_poly.type
_entity_poly.pdbx_seq_one_letter_code
_entity_poly.pdbx_strand_id
1 'polypeptide(L)'
;MRTTYQVPVVRPTRKKEAFLESLSGKYPKMIQWFLTIFEKEGLDFREMGLNEARTIVKELCYPTKERNSRYNCKGAIHFPHSHYYDTAITEAIQKWNSFLTWRKE
;
A
#
# COMPACT_ATOMS: atom_id res chain seq x y z
N MET A 1 21.68 1.70 37.26
CA MET A 1 20.33 2.12 36.84
C MET A 1 20.37 2.38 35.33
N ARG A 2 19.48 1.74 34.54
CA ARG A 2 19.39 1.96 33.09
C ARG A 2 18.66 3.28 32.85
N THR A 3 19.33 4.24 32.21
CA THR A 3 18.74 5.51 31.80
C THR A 3 17.73 5.26 30.69
N THR A 4 16.44 5.27 31.00
CA THR A 4 15.37 5.26 30.00
C THR A 4 15.31 6.64 29.39
N TYR A 5 15.79 6.79 28.15
CA TYR A 5 15.63 8.03 27.40
C TYR A 5 14.13 8.23 27.12
N GLN A 6 13.50 9.17 27.84
CA GLN A 6 12.21 9.70 27.41
C GLN A 6 12.48 10.53 26.16
N VAL A 7 12.17 9.98 24.99
CA VAL A 7 12.13 10.75 23.75
C VAL A 7 10.94 11.70 23.89
N PRO A 8 11.14 13.03 23.94
CA PRO A 8 10.03 13.95 24.03
C PRO A 8 9.18 13.81 22.78
N VAL A 9 7.91 13.42 22.96
CA VAL A 9 6.94 13.39 21.88
C VAL A 9 6.61 14.84 21.53
N VAL A 10 7.31 15.37 20.53
CA VAL A 10 7.04 16.70 20.00
C VAL A 10 5.64 16.68 19.41
N ARG A 11 4.75 17.55 19.89
CA ARG A 11 3.41 17.69 19.33
C ARG A 11 3.53 18.05 17.84
N PRO A 12 2.86 17.30 16.93
CA PRO A 12 2.89 17.64 15.53
C PRO A 12 2.28 19.03 15.30
N THR A 13 2.71 19.70 14.23
CA THR A 13 2.06 20.96 13.82
C THR A 13 0.66 20.63 13.29
N ARG A 14 -0.28 21.58 13.37
CA ARG A 14 -1.64 21.43 12.79
C ARG A 14 -1.61 20.96 11.34
N LYS A 15 -0.63 21.42 10.56
CA LYS A 15 -0.42 21.00 9.16
C LYS A 15 -0.06 19.51 9.05
N LYS A 16 0.76 18.99 9.96
CA LYS A 16 1.12 17.55 10.01
C LYS A 16 -0.09 16.71 10.45
N GLU A 17 -0.88 17.19 11.40
CA GLU A 17 -2.10 16.49 11.84
C GLU A 17 -3.11 16.36 10.69
N ALA A 18 -3.46 17.47 10.03
CA ALA A 18 -4.37 17.45 8.89
C ALA A 18 -3.87 16.56 7.73
N PHE A 19 -2.54 16.53 7.52
CA PHE A 19 -1.93 15.63 6.55
C PHE A 19 -2.10 14.15 6.93
N LEU A 20 -1.87 13.80 8.20
CA LEU A 20 -2.03 12.44 8.70
C LEU A 20 -3.48 11.99 8.67
N GLU A 21 -4.43 12.85 9.00
CA GLU A 21 -5.87 12.58 8.89
C GLU A 21 -6.30 12.33 7.44
N SER A 22 -5.79 13.14 6.50
CA SER A 22 -6.04 12.93 5.07
C SER A 22 -5.44 11.61 4.59
N LEU A 23 -4.24 11.26 5.04
CA LEU A 23 -3.59 9.99 4.71
C LEU A 23 -4.37 8.81 5.29
N SER A 24 -4.76 8.86 6.56
CA SER A 24 -5.48 7.78 7.25
C SER A 24 -6.86 7.50 6.62
N GLY A 25 -7.53 8.53 6.08
CA GLY A 25 -8.79 8.34 5.36
C GLY A 25 -8.64 7.74 3.94
N LYS A 26 -7.48 7.93 3.29
CA LYS A 26 -7.23 7.47 1.91
C LYS A 26 -6.52 6.12 1.85
N TYR A 27 -5.64 5.85 2.81
CA TYR A 27 -4.72 4.72 2.79
C TYR A 27 -5.44 3.36 2.84
N PRO A 28 -6.43 3.13 3.73
CA PRO A 28 -7.23 1.90 3.71
C PRO A 28 -7.98 1.68 2.40
N LYS A 29 -8.51 2.76 1.81
CA LYS A 29 -9.24 2.70 0.53
C LYS A 29 -8.31 2.26 -0.61
N MET A 30 -7.04 2.66 -0.59
CA MET A 30 -6.07 2.22 -1.58
C MET A 30 -5.71 0.76 -1.42
N ILE A 31 -5.48 0.30 -0.18
CA ILE A 31 -5.24 -1.12 0.08
C ILE A 31 -6.43 -1.94 -0.42
N GLN A 32 -7.65 -1.54 -0.08
CA GLN A 32 -8.86 -2.20 -0.55
C GLN A 32 -8.93 -2.24 -2.08
N TRP A 33 -8.58 -1.15 -2.76
CA TRP A 33 -8.56 -1.09 -4.23
C TRP A 33 -7.58 -2.10 -4.83
N PHE A 34 -6.36 -2.23 -4.27
CA PHE A 34 -5.41 -3.26 -4.70
C PHE A 34 -5.93 -4.67 -4.46
N LEU A 35 -6.51 -4.95 -3.29
CA LEU A 35 -7.07 -6.26 -2.97
C LEU A 35 -8.18 -6.67 -3.97
N THR A 36 -9.05 -5.73 -4.35
CA THR A 36 -10.08 -5.96 -5.38
C THR A 36 -9.45 -6.33 -6.73
N ILE A 37 -8.32 -5.72 -7.10
CA ILE A 37 -7.61 -6.07 -8.33
C ILE A 37 -6.99 -7.45 -8.21
N PHE A 38 -6.37 -7.77 -7.08
CA PHE A 38 -5.72 -9.06 -6.87
C PHE A 38 -6.72 -10.20 -6.97
N GLU A 39 -7.93 -10.02 -6.41
CA GLU A 39 -9.03 -10.95 -6.56
C GLU A 39 -9.49 -11.08 -8.02
N LYS A 40 -9.72 -9.96 -8.71
CA LYS A 40 -10.16 -9.95 -10.12
C LYS A 40 -9.19 -10.62 -11.08
N GLU A 41 -7.89 -10.42 -10.86
CA GLU A 41 -6.82 -10.98 -11.68
C GLU A 41 -6.39 -12.39 -11.21
N GLY A 42 -6.96 -12.90 -10.11
CA GLY A 42 -6.59 -14.20 -9.55
C GLY A 42 -5.13 -14.30 -9.13
N LEU A 43 -4.55 -13.20 -8.62
CA LEU A 43 -3.13 -13.15 -8.27
C LEU A 43 -2.83 -14.01 -7.03
N ASP A 44 -1.66 -14.62 -7.01
CA ASP A 44 -1.11 -15.36 -5.87
C ASP A 44 0.37 -15.05 -5.75
N PHE A 45 0.78 -14.47 -4.61
CA PHE A 45 2.17 -14.04 -4.38
C PHE A 45 2.86 -14.86 -3.27
N ARG A 46 2.30 -16.01 -2.85
CA ARG A 46 2.84 -16.76 -1.71
C ARG A 46 4.22 -17.36 -1.96
N GLU A 47 4.46 -17.83 -3.18
CA GLU A 47 5.73 -18.42 -3.60
C GLU A 47 6.71 -17.39 -4.20
N MET A 48 6.42 -16.10 -4.05
CA MET A 48 7.12 -15.02 -4.75
C MET A 48 7.83 -14.08 -3.76
N GLY A 49 9.00 -13.59 -4.15
CA GLY A 49 9.69 -12.54 -3.40
C GLY A 49 8.91 -11.22 -3.43
N LEU A 50 8.92 -10.47 -2.31
CA LEU A 50 8.15 -9.22 -2.19
C LEU A 50 8.50 -8.19 -3.29
N ASN A 51 9.76 -8.11 -3.70
CA ASN A 51 10.18 -7.16 -4.75
C ASN A 51 9.60 -7.55 -6.11
N GLU A 52 9.55 -8.84 -6.43
CA GLU A 52 8.97 -9.34 -7.67
C GLU A 52 7.46 -9.13 -7.69
N ALA A 53 6.77 -9.44 -6.58
CA ALA A 53 5.34 -9.17 -6.43
C ALA A 53 5.01 -7.68 -6.60
N ARG A 54 5.84 -6.80 -6.02
CA ARG A 54 5.70 -5.34 -6.20
C ARG A 54 5.89 -4.92 -7.66
N THR A 55 6.81 -5.51 -8.41
CA THR A 55 7.01 -5.22 -9.83
C THR A 55 5.76 -5.56 -10.64
N ILE A 56 5.20 -6.76 -10.44
CA ILE A 56 3.97 -7.20 -11.12
C ILE A 56 2.81 -6.24 -10.83
N VAL A 57 2.60 -5.90 -9.55
CA VAL A 57 1.52 -4.96 -9.17
C VAL A 57 1.75 -3.57 -9.77
N LYS A 58 2.99 -3.12 -9.86
CA LYS A 58 3.32 -1.83 -10.49
C LYS A 58 3.07 -1.83 -11.99
N GLU A 59 3.47 -2.86 -12.71
CA GLU A 59 3.18 -2.98 -14.15
C GLU A 59 1.67 -3.01 -14.41
N LEU A 60 0.92 -3.70 -13.54
CA LEU A 60 -0.52 -3.82 -13.62
C LEU A 60 -1.27 -2.52 -13.31
N CYS A 61 -0.83 -1.78 -12.29
CA CYS A 61 -1.61 -0.70 -11.67
C CYS A 61 -1.00 0.70 -11.78
N TYR A 62 0.31 0.80 -12.03
CA TYR A 62 1.03 2.07 -12.05
C TYR A 62 1.12 2.57 -13.49
N PRO A 63 0.58 3.75 -13.81
CA PRO A 63 0.68 4.29 -15.15
C PRO A 63 2.15 4.59 -15.47
N THR A 64 2.71 3.88 -16.44
CA THR A 64 4.00 4.20 -17.06
C THR A 64 3.77 5.20 -18.20
N LYS A 65 4.85 5.81 -18.72
CA LYS A 65 4.78 6.77 -19.83
C LYS A 65 4.18 6.14 -21.09
N GLU A 66 4.27 4.81 -21.21
CA GLU A 66 3.59 4.01 -22.20
C GLU A 66 2.22 3.63 -21.64
N ARG A 67 1.19 4.27 -22.19
CA ARG A 67 -0.20 4.42 -21.73
C ARG A 67 -1.02 3.18 -21.30
N ASN A 68 -0.44 1.99 -21.14
CA ASN A 68 -1.19 0.73 -21.07
C ASN A 68 -1.06 -0.03 -19.75
N SER A 69 -1.01 0.63 -18.59
CA SER A 69 -1.32 -0.08 -17.34
C SER A 69 -2.81 -0.41 -17.33
N ARG A 70 -3.18 -1.69 -17.12
CA ARG A 70 -4.58 -2.15 -17.14
C ARG A 70 -5.44 -1.43 -16.10
N TYR A 71 -4.81 -1.02 -15.00
CA TYR A 71 -5.40 -0.20 -13.96
C TYR A 71 -4.59 1.08 -13.71
N ASN A 72 -5.21 2.08 -13.08
CA ASN A 72 -4.58 3.36 -12.77
C ASN A 72 -4.76 3.72 -11.29
N CYS A 73 -3.77 3.35 -10.47
CA CYS A 73 -3.81 3.59 -9.03
C CYS A 73 -3.80 5.09 -8.69
N LYS A 74 -3.11 5.93 -9.49
CA LYS A 74 -3.05 7.39 -9.28
C LYS A 74 -4.39 8.07 -9.56
N GLY A 75 -5.16 7.53 -10.51
CA GLY A 75 -6.51 7.98 -10.81
C GLY A 75 -7.54 7.48 -9.81
N ALA A 76 -7.34 6.29 -9.22
CA ALA A 76 -8.24 5.74 -8.22
C ALA A 76 -8.19 6.54 -6.91
N ILE A 77 -6.99 6.69 -6.32
CA ILE A 77 -6.79 7.43 -5.07
C ILE A 77 -5.48 8.20 -5.14
N HIS A 78 -5.60 9.53 -5.13
CA HIS A 78 -4.45 10.40 -5.18
C HIS A 78 -3.76 10.57 -3.81
N PHE A 79 -2.54 10.04 -3.69
CA PHE A 79 -1.58 10.40 -2.67
C PHE A 79 -0.59 11.47 -3.13
N PRO A 80 -0.13 12.33 -2.21
CA PRO A 80 0.80 13.41 -2.50
C PRO A 80 2.22 12.93 -2.85
N HIS A 81 2.59 11.71 -2.47
CA HIS A 81 3.91 11.15 -2.72
C HIS A 81 3.84 9.69 -3.22
N SER A 82 4.77 9.32 -4.10
CA SER A 82 4.84 7.97 -4.69
C SER A 82 5.06 6.86 -3.65
N HIS A 83 5.82 7.14 -2.60
CA HIS A 83 6.13 6.15 -1.57
C HIS A 83 4.87 5.62 -0.85
N TYR A 84 3.80 6.41 -0.73
CA TYR A 84 2.54 5.92 -0.15
C TYR A 84 1.90 4.83 -0.99
N TYR A 85 2.03 4.89 -2.31
CA TYR A 85 1.57 3.82 -3.19
C TYR A 85 2.43 2.57 -3.00
N ASP A 86 3.75 2.72 -2.89
CA ASP A 86 4.66 1.61 -2.61
C ASP A 86 4.35 0.90 -1.29
N THR A 87 4.08 1.68 -0.23
CA THR A 87 3.67 1.13 1.07
C THR A 87 2.32 0.44 0.97
N ALA A 88 1.33 1.05 0.29
CA ALA A 88 0.00 0.47 0.12
C ALA A 88 0.04 -0.84 -0.69
N ILE A 89 0.85 -0.93 -1.75
CA ILE A 89 1.08 -2.16 -2.51
C ILE A 89 1.67 -3.25 -1.61
N THR A 90 2.72 -2.90 -0.85
CA THR A 90 3.40 -3.84 0.04
C THR A 90 2.43 -4.42 1.07
N GLU A 91 1.64 -3.55 1.70
CA GLU A 91 0.65 -3.96 2.69
C GLU A 91 -0.48 -4.79 2.08
N ALA A 92 -0.96 -4.42 0.88
CA ALA A 92 -1.96 -5.18 0.16
C ALA A 92 -1.45 -6.61 -0.15
N ILE A 93 -0.21 -6.76 -0.63
CA ILE A 93 0.39 -8.07 -0.93
C ILE A 93 0.43 -8.93 0.34
N GLN A 94 0.90 -8.38 1.46
CA GLN A 94 0.98 -9.11 2.73
C GLN A 94 -0.39 -9.56 3.23
N LYS A 95 -1.39 -8.66 3.20
CA LYS A 95 -2.77 -9.00 3.59
C LYS A 95 -3.38 -10.05 2.67
N TRP A 96 -3.12 -9.94 1.36
CA TRP A 96 -3.62 -10.89 0.38
C TRP A 96 -3.03 -12.28 0.57
N ASN A 97 -1.72 -12.39 0.74
CA ASN A 97 -1.07 -13.66 1.03
C ASN A 97 -1.61 -14.28 2.34
N SER A 98 -1.77 -13.47 3.40
CA SER A 98 -2.37 -13.94 4.65
C SER A 98 -3.80 -14.45 4.46
N PHE A 99 -4.63 -13.73 3.70
CA PHE A 99 -5.98 -14.16 3.36
C PHE A 99 -6.00 -15.47 2.54
N LEU A 100 -5.15 -15.58 1.51
CA LEU A 100 -5.06 -16.78 0.68
C LEU A 100 -4.55 -18.01 1.44
N THR A 101 -3.68 -17.82 2.42
CA THR A 101 -3.24 -18.89 3.33
C THR A 101 -4.39 -19.34 4.21
N TRP A 102 -5.07 -18.42 4.89
CA TRP A 102 -6.24 -18.73 5.73
C TRP A 102 -7.36 -19.42 4.95
N ARG A 103 -7.63 -19.01 3.71
CA ARG A 103 -8.70 -19.60 2.87
C ARG A 103 -8.41 -21.03 2.42
N LYS A 104 -7.14 -21.47 2.43
CA LYS A 104 -6.76 -22.84 2.04
C LYS A 104 -6.80 -23.82 3.22
N GLU A 105 -6.88 -23.32 4.45
CA GLU A 105 -7.14 -24.09 5.67
C GLU A 105 -8.64 -24.36 5.84
#